data_AF-A0A287DGA0-F1
#
_entry.id   AF-A0A287DGA0-F1
#
_cell.length_a   1.000
_cell.length_b   1.000
_cell.length_c   1.000
_cell.angle_alpha   90.00
_cell.angle_beta   90.00
_cell.angle_gamma   90.00
#
_symmetry.space_group_name_H-M   'P 1'
#
loop_
_entity.id
_entity.type
_entity.pdbx_description
1 polymer ?
#
loop_
_entity_poly.entity_id
_entity_poly.type
_entity_poly.pdbx_seq_one_letter_code
_entity_poly.pdbx_strand_id
1 'polypeptide(L)'
;VGCGGLARLNGLFAAYKPPGLKWLHLRDTVEQQLLKGLNAAEPSVPEQRVRFLLGPMEGNEEELALTATSVPTLTKHRLVCGPAFTSLKIGVGHRLDIQSSGVLVLGVGRGRRLLTDMYDAHLTKDYTVRGLLGKATDDFHEDGRLVEKTTYDHVTREKLDRILAVIQGSHQKALVIGAVYARDTAAAAQAGA
;
A
#
# COMPACT_ATOMS: atom_id res chain seq x y z
N VAL A 1 -10.31 12.76 19.15
CA VAL A 1 -8.96 13.05 19.68
C VAL A 1 -8.11 11.82 19.43
N GLY A 2 -6.97 11.95 18.76
CA GLY A 2 -6.21 10.85 18.15
C GLY A 2 -5.59 11.18 16.78
N CYS A 3 -5.59 12.46 16.38
CA CYS A 3 -5.24 12.91 15.02
C CYS A 3 -3.72 12.93 14.73
N GLY A 4 -2.86 12.80 15.76
CA GLY A 4 -1.41 12.93 15.60
C GLY A 4 -0.75 11.78 14.81
N GLY A 5 -1.21 10.54 15.00
CA GLY A 5 -0.61 9.36 14.35
C GLY A 5 -0.84 9.33 12.84
N LEU A 6 -2.08 9.58 12.39
CA LEU A 6 -2.43 9.55 10.96
C LEU A 6 -1.85 10.74 10.18
N ALA A 7 -1.66 11.89 10.83
CA ALA A 7 -1.07 13.07 10.20
C ALA A 7 0.39 12.81 9.76
N ARG A 8 1.09 11.90 10.44
CA ARG A 8 2.50 11.56 10.15
C ARG A 8 2.67 10.38 9.19
N LEU A 9 1.67 9.51 9.05
CA LEU A 9 1.73 8.36 8.15
C LEU A 9 1.25 8.71 6.73
N ASN A 10 2.01 9.55 6.03
CA ASN A 10 1.72 9.93 4.65
C ASN A 10 2.99 9.81 3.82
N GLY A 11 2.97 9.02 2.76
CA GLY A 11 4.13 8.85 1.89
C GLY A 11 4.06 7.62 1.01
N LEU A 12 5.19 7.34 0.36
CA LEU A 12 5.44 6.15 -0.43
C LEU A 12 6.41 5.25 0.33
N PHE A 13 6.26 3.94 0.16
CA PHE A 13 7.29 2.99 0.57
C PHE A 13 7.28 1.77 -0.35
N ALA A 14 8.43 1.11 -0.44
CA ALA A 14 8.63 -0.10 -1.20
C ALA A 14 8.43 -1.31 -0.30
N ALA A 15 7.64 -2.28 -0.75
CA ALA A 15 7.49 -3.58 -0.12
C ALA A 15 7.92 -4.67 -1.10
N TYR A 16 8.56 -5.74 -0.61
CA TYR A 16 8.87 -6.89 -1.44
C TYR A 16 7.65 -7.84 -1.50
N LYS A 17 7.20 -8.15 -2.71
CA LYS A 17 6.17 -9.16 -2.97
C LYS A 17 6.85 -10.49 -3.33
N PRO A 18 6.63 -11.56 -2.55
CA PRO A 18 7.12 -12.89 -2.91
C PRO A 18 6.32 -13.49 -4.08
N PRO A 19 6.88 -14.49 -4.79
CA PRO A 19 6.16 -15.25 -5.80
C PRO A 19 5.04 -16.07 -5.14
N GLY A 20 3.96 -16.36 -5.86
CA GLY A 20 2.78 -17.09 -5.37
C GLY A 20 1.79 -16.26 -4.55
N LEU A 21 2.14 -15.03 -4.14
CA LEU A 21 1.27 -14.17 -3.36
C LEU A 21 0.53 -13.17 -4.27
N LYS A 22 -0.80 -13.02 -4.16
CA LYS A 22 -1.51 -11.91 -4.83
C LYS A 22 -1.08 -10.57 -4.23
N TRP A 23 -0.83 -9.56 -5.06
CA TRP A 23 -0.43 -8.21 -4.60
C TRP A 23 -1.44 -7.61 -3.60
N LEU A 24 -2.74 -7.95 -3.74
CA LEU A 24 -3.80 -7.49 -2.84
C LEU A 24 -3.58 -7.99 -1.41
N HIS A 25 -3.20 -9.26 -1.24
CA HIS A 25 -2.91 -9.82 0.08
C HIS A 25 -1.73 -9.11 0.75
N LEU A 26 -0.69 -8.73 -0.01
CA LEU A 26 0.43 -7.96 0.54
C LEU A 26 -0.04 -6.57 0.99
N ARG A 27 -0.83 -5.87 0.17
CA ARG A 27 -1.40 -4.56 0.51
C ARG A 27 -2.28 -4.65 1.78
N ASP A 28 -3.12 -5.67 1.88
CA ASP A 28 -4.00 -5.88 3.04
C ASP A 28 -3.20 -6.24 4.29
N THR A 29 -2.16 -7.08 4.15
CA THR A 29 -1.24 -7.41 5.25
C THR A 29 -0.57 -6.15 5.78
N VAL A 30 -0.09 -5.28 4.89
CA VAL A 30 0.57 -4.03 5.29
C VAL A 30 -0.43 -3.08 5.97
N GLU A 31 -1.66 -2.97 5.45
CA GLU A 31 -2.72 -2.21 6.13
C GLU A 31 -2.96 -2.72 7.55
N GLN A 32 -3.11 -4.04 7.72
CA GLN A 32 -3.34 -4.65 9.02
C GLN A 32 -2.18 -4.42 9.99
N GLN A 33 -0.92 -4.56 9.55
CA GLN A 33 0.24 -4.33 10.40
C GLN A 33 0.36 -2.86 10.83
N LEU A 34 0.10 -1.92 9.91
CA LEU A 34 0.09 -0.49 10.22
C LEU A 34 -1.04 -0.15 11.20
N LEU A 35 -2.25 -0.68 11.00
CA LEU A 35 -3.38 -0.51 11.93
C LEU A 35 -3.06 -1.09 13.31
N LYS A 36 -2.44 -2.27 13.36
CA LYS A 36 -2.00 -2.89 14.61
C LYS A 36 -1.01 -1.99 15.35
N GLY A 37 0.00 -1.47 14.65
CA GLY A 37 0.99 -0.56 15.22
C GLY A 37 0.39 0.77 15.69
N LEU A 38 -0.48 1.38 14.88
CA LEU A 38 -1.17 2.63 15.24
C LEU A 38 -2.08 2.49 16.47
N ASN A 39 -2.69 1.32 16.65
CA ASN A 39 -3.56 1.03 17.80
C ASN A 39 -2.81 0.40 18.99
N ALA A 40 -1.50 0.18 18.89
CA ALA A 40 -0.67 -0.33 19.99
C ALA A 40 -0.23 0.77 20.97
N ALA A 41 -0.32 2.04 20.57
CA ALA A 41 -0.01 3.17 21.45
C ALA A 41 -0.94 3.21 22.66
N GLU A 42 -0.40 3.55 23.83
CA GLU A 42 -1.18 3.59 25.07
C GLU A 42 -2.33 4.60 25.00
N PRO A 43 -3.51 4.26 25.55
CA PRO A 43 -4.63 5.18 25.60
C PRO A 43 -4.28 6.43 26.42
N SER A 44 -4.73 7.60 25.96
CA SER A 44 -4.69 8.80 26.79
C SER A 44 -5.52 8.60 28.08
N VAL A 45 -5.03 9.14 29.20
CA VAL A 45 -5.74 9.10 30.50
C VAL A 45 -7.18 9.59 30.32
N PRO A 46 -8.20 8.88 30.89
CA PRO A 46 -9.60 9.28 30.74
C PRO A 46 -9.85 10.70 31.25
N GLU A 47 -10.57 11.49 30.45
CA GLU A 47 -11.00 12.84 30.85
C GLU A 47 -11.89 12.74 32.09
N GLN A 48 -11.64 13.57 33.10
CA GLN A 48 -12.49 13.60 34.29
C GLN A 48 -13.73 14.44 34.01
N ARG A 49 -14.90 13.97 34.47
CA ARG A 49 -16.14 14.76 34.46
C ARG A 49 -16.72 14.83 35.87
N VAL A 50 -17.26 15.99 36.22
CA VAL A 50 -18.03 16.13 37.46
C VAL A 50 -19.40 15.49 37.26
N ARG A 51 -19.78 14.59 38.18
CA ARG A 51 -21.14 14.05 38.29
C ARG A 51 -21.65 14.35 39.69
N PHE A 52 -22.89 14.81 39.77
CA PHE A 52 -23.59 14.90 41.04
C PHE A 52 -24.19 13.54 41.35
N LEU A 53 -23.71 12.91 42.41
CA LEU A 53 -24.18 11.61 42.88
C LEU A 53 -25.01 11.82 44.15
N LEU A 54 -26.14 11.14 44.23
CA LEU A 54 -26.96 11.09 45.43
C LEU A 54 -26.31 10.10 46.41
N GLY A 55 -26.02 10.56 47.62
CA GLY A 55 -25.53 9.74 48.72
C GLY A 55 -26.36 9.97 49.99
N PRO A 56 -26.41 8.99 50.90
CA PRO A 56 -27.07 9.16 52.19
C PRO A 56 -26.36 10.24 53.01
N MET A 57 -27.14 11.09 53.66
CA MET A 57 -26.61 12.12 54.55
C MET A 57 -26.13 11.48 55.86
N GLU A 58 -25.01 11.94 56.43
CA GLU A 58 -24.49 11.39 57.70
C GLU A 58 -25.56 11.48 58.80
N GLY A 59 -26.14 10.32 59.16
CA GLY A 59 -27.14 10.20 60.22
C GLY A 59 -28.60 9.96 59.77
N ASN A 60 -28.93 9.96 58.47
CA ASN A 60 -30.29 9.66 58.01
C ASN A 60 -30.29 8.97 56.62
N GLU A 61 -30.72 7.70 56.56
CA GLU A 61 -30.71 6.91 55.31
C GLU A 61 -31.81 7.33 54.32
N GLU A 62 -32.85 8.03 54.80
CA GLU A 62 -34.00 8.45 53.98
C GLU A 62 -33.79 9.80 53.25
N GLU A 63 -32.77 10.57 53.63
CA GLU A 63 -32.50 11.91 53.08
C GLU A 63 -31.25 11.90 52.20
N LEU A 64 -31.43 12.07 50.88
CA LEU A 64 -30.35 11.99 49.90
C LEU A 64 -29.73 13.38 49.63
N ALA A 65 -28.42 13.52 49.87
CA ALA A 65 -27.65 14.71 49.55
C ALA A 65 -26.95 14.57 48.18
N LEU A 66 -26.97 15.64 47.37
CA LEU A 66 -26.25 15.72 46.09
C LEU A 66 -24.78 16.11 46.33
N THR A 67 -23.87 15.18 46.10
CA THR A 67 -22.41 15.43 46.20
C THR A 67 -21.79 15.50 44.81
N ALA A 68 -21.00 16.54 44.55
CA ALA A 68 -20.24 16.67 43.32
C ALA A 68 -18.98 15.79 43.37
N THR A 69 -18.94 14.72 42.56
CA THR A 69 -17.83 13.77 42.50
C THR A 69 -17.16 13.80 41.13
N SER A 70 -15.83 13.82 41.10
CA SER A 70 -15.06 13.66 39.87
C SER A 70 -14.99 12.19 39.49
N VAL A 71 -15.49 11.84 38.30
CA VAL A 71 -15.55 10.46 37.80
C VAL A 71 -14.90 10.38 36.41
N PRO A 72 -14.10 9.36 36.11
CA PRO A 72 -13.49 9.19 34.79
C PRO A 72 -14.56 9.00 33.71
N THR A 73 -14.43 9.75 32.61
CA THR A 73 -15.25 9.61 31.42
C THR A 73 -14.72 8.46 30.55
N LEU A 74 -15.52 7.41 30.41
CA LEU A 74 -15.19 6.29 29.53
C LEU A 74 -15.67 6.46 28.08
N THR A 75 -16.24 7.61 27.71
CA THR A 75 -16.80 7.82 26.36
C THR A 75 -15.78 7.80 25.24
N LYS A 76 -14.47 7.90 25.55
CA LYS A 76 -13.36 7.74 24.59
C LYS A 76 -12.54 6.47 24.85
N HIS A 77 -12.96 5.63 25.80
CA HIS A 77 -12.24 4.43 26.20
C HIS A 77 -12.33 3.37 25.09
N ARG A 78 -11.21 2.68 24.82
CA ARG A 78 -11.10 1.71 23.71
C ARG A 78 -12.11 0.57 23.80
N LEU A 79 -12.47 0.11 25.00
CA LEU A 79 -13.48 -0.95 25.18
C LEU A 79 -14.90 -0.48 24.81
N VAL A 80 -15.14 0.84 24.77
CA VAL A 80 -16.44 1.43 24.42
C VAL A 80 -16.48 1.82 22.95
N CYS A 81 -15.46 2.53 22.47
CA CYS A 81 -15.42 3.04 21.09
C CYS A 81 -14.78 2.08 20.07
N GLY A 82 -14.09 1.04 20.53
CA GLY A 82 -13.25 0.21 19.69
C GLY A 82 -11.87 0.84 19.40
N PRO A 83 -11.12 0.30 18.42
CA PRO A 83 -9.81 0.81 18.04
C PRO A 83 -9.90 2.23 17.47
N ALA A 84 -8.91 3.06 17.77
CA ALA A 84 -8.85 4.45 17.28
C ALA A 84 -8.72 4.52 15.75
N PHE A 85 -8.10 3.51 15.14
CA PHE A 85 -7.90 3.40 13.70
C PHE A 85 -8.49 2.09 13.18
N THR A 86 -9.40 2.17 12.22
CA THR A 86 -10.10 1.00 11.65
C THR A 86 -9.74 0.73 10.19
N SER A 87 -9.28 1.74 9.46
CA SER A 87 -8.90 1.62 8.05
C SER A 87 -7.79 2.61 7.69
N LEU A 88 -6.98 2.24 6.70
CA LEU A 88 -5.98 3.11 6.11
C LEU A 88 -6.18 3.19 4.61
N LYS A 89 -6.03 4.40 4.09
CA LYS A 89 -6.10 4.60 2.66
C LYS A 89 -4.76 4.23 2.03
N ILE A 90 -4.63 3.00 1.52
CA ILE A 90 -3.43 2.48 0.85
C ILE A 90 -3.69 2.30 -0.64
N GLY A 91 -2.83 2.89 -1.47
CA GLY A 91 -2.80 2.70 -2.93
C GLY A 91 -1.58 1.89 -3.35
N VAL A 92 -1.62 1.37 -4.56
CA VAL A 92 -0.57 0.53 -5.15
C VAL A 92 -0.15 1.16 -6.48
N GLY A 93 1.16 1.35 -6.69
CA GLY A 93 1.70 2.00 -7.88
C GLY A 93 1.66 1.14 -9.14
N HIS A 94 1.91 -0.16 -9.00
CA HIS A 94 1.85 -1.12 -10.11
C HIS A 94 1.42 -2.49 -9.60
N ARG A 95 0.93 -3.34 -10.50
CA ARG A 95 0.46 -4.69 -10.15
C ARG A 95 1.47 -5.71 -10.65
N LEU A 96 2.04 -6.48 -9.74
CA LEU A 96 2.76 -7.70 -10.06
C LEU A 96 1.75 -8.85 -10.07
N ASP A 97 1.83 -9.73 -11.06
CA ASP A 97 1.02 -10.95 -11.10
C ASP A 97 1.37 -11.90 -9.94
N ILE A 98 0.64 -13.00 -9.84
CA ILE A 98 0.76 -13.91 -8.71
C ILE A 98 2.15 -14.55 -8.67
N GLN A 99 2.68 -14.99 -9.80
CA GLN A 99 3.95 -15.72 -9.88
C GLN A 99 5.16 -14.79 -9.83
N SER A 100 5.04 -13.55 -10.32
CA SER A 100 6.14 -12.59 -10.22
C SER A 100 6.51 -12.24 -8.79
N SER A 101 7.77 -11.92 -8.58
CA SER A 101 8.29 -11.39 -7.33
C SER A 101 8.99 -10.05 -7.57
N GLY A 102 9.16 -9.25 -6.52
CA GLY A 102 9.91 -8.01 -6.61
C GLY A 102 9.30 -6.85 -5.85
N VAL A 103 9.69 -5.64 -6.23
CA VAL A 103 9.29 -4.42 -5.55
C VAL A 103 7.85 -4.07 -5.89
N LEU A 104 7.03 -3.84 -4.87
CA LEU A 104 5.69 -3.29 -4.94
C LEU A 104 5.68 -1.93 -4.24
N VAL A 105 5.40 -0.86 -4.98
CA VAL A 105 5.34 0.49 -4.41
C VAL A 105 3.94 0.73 -3.84
N LEU A 106 3.88 1.10 -2.57
CA LEU A 106 2.65 1.38 -1.84
C LEU A 106 2.63 2.85 -1.42
N GLY A 107 1.46 3.49 -1.52
CA GLY A 107 1.25 4.86 -1.06
C GLY A 107 0.21 4.91 0.05
N VAL A 108 0.48 5.60 1.15
CA VAL A 108 -0.44 5.72 2.30
C VAL A 108 -0.92 7.14 2.46
N GLY A 109 -2.22 7.29 2.76
CA GLY A 109 -2.83 8.57 3.10
C GLY A 109 -2.79 9.53 1.92
N ARG A 110 -2.13 10.68 2.08
CA ARG A 110 -1.90 11.67 1.01
C ARG A 110 -0.80 11.25 0.03
N GLY A 111 0.09 10.34 0.42
CA GLY A 111 1.16 9.81 -0.45
C GLY A 111 0.65 9.04 -1.67
N ARG A 112 -0.63 8.64 -1.68
CA ARG A 112 -1.27 8.04 -2.88
C ARG A 112 -1.28 8.97 -4.09
N ARG A 113 -1.27 10.30 -3.90
CA ARG A 113 -1.17 11.26 -5.02
C ARG A 113 0.17 11.11 -5.75
N LEU A 114 1.24 10.83 -5.02
CA LEU A 114 2.56 10.58 -5.58
C LEU A 114 2.62 9.31 -6.44
N LEU A 115 1.67 8.37 -6.27
CA LEU A 115 1.59 7.21 -7.16
C LEU A 115 1.16 7.61 -8.58
N THR A 116 0.28 8.61 -8.70
CA THR A 116 -0.10 9.18 -9.99
C THR A 116 1.09 9.90 -10.62
N ASP A 117 1.79 10.74 -9.85
CA ASP A 117 3.00 11.42 -10.32
C ASP A 117 4.08 10.42 -10.78
N MET A 118 4.27 9.31 -10.06
CA MET A 118 5.18 8.24 -10.47
C MET A 118 4.75 7.52 -11.76
N TYR A 119 3.44 7.36 -11.95
CA TYR A 119 2.89 6.77 -13.17
C TYR A 119 3.14 7.71 -14.36
N ASP A 120 2.83 8.99 -14.18
CA ASP A 120 3.00 10.03 -15.21
C ASP A 120 4.48 10.33 -15.51
N ALA A 121 5.39 10.05 -14.56
CA ALA A 121 6.83 10.17 -14.76
C ALA A 121 7.41 9.08 -15.70
N HIS A 122 6.62 8.07 -16.10
CA HIS A 122 7.05 7.00 -17.03
C HIS A 122 8.38 6.34 -16.61
N LEU A 123 8.53 6.08 -15.31
CA LEU A 123 9.76 5.50 -14.76
C LEU A 123 10.08 4.14 -15.39
N THR A 124 11.35 3.92 -15.69
CA THR A 124 11.85 2.65 -16.22
C THR A 124 11.65 1.55 -15.17
N LYS A 125 11.24 0.36 -15.63
CA LYS A 125 11.03 -0.81 -14.79
C LYS A 125 11.92 -1.93 -15.26
N ASP A 126 12.73 -2.44 -14.36
CA ASP A 126 13.68 -3.50 -14.66
C ASP A 126 13.16 -4.84 -14.14
N TYR A 127 13.12 -5.83 -15.03
CA TYR A 127 12.62 -7.17 -14.73
C TYR A 127 13.68 -8.21 -15.07
N THR A 128 13.83 -9.20 -14.21
CA THR A 128 14.58 -10.42 -14.52
C THR A 128 13.59 -11.53 -14.86
N VAL A 129 13.63 -12.02 -16.10
CA VAL A 129 12.72 -13.05 -16.60
C VAL A 129 13.49 -14.35 -16.82
N ARG A 130 12.87 -15.46 -16.44
CA ARG A 130 13.32 -16.82 -16.79
C ARG A 130 12.20 -17.50 -17.56
N GLY A 131 12.57 -18.23 -18.60
CA GLY A 131 11.60 -18.91 -19.46
C GLY A 131 12.14 -20.25 -19.95
N LEU A 132 11.23 -21.12 -20.36
CA LEU A 132 11.52 -22.42 -20.94
C LEU A 132 11.23 -22.39 -22.44
N LEU A 133 12.18 -22.86 -23.25
CA LEU A 133 12.00 -22.95 -24.70
C LEU A 133 11.32 -24.26 -25.10
N GLY A 134 10.58 -24.24 -26.21
CA GLY A 134 9.89 -25.43 -26.75
C GLY A 134 8.63 -25.86 -26.00
N LYS A 135 8.13 -25.02 -25.07
CA LYS A 135 6.86 -25.23 -24.35
C LYS A 135 6.00 -23.97 -24.47
N ALA A 136 4.75 -24.13 -24.89
CA ALA A 136 3.74 -23.08 -24.86
C ALA A 136 2.59 -23.49 -23.93
N THR A 137 2.19 -22.60 -23.03
CA THR A 137 1.04 -22.76 -22.14
C THR A 137 -0.06 -21.77 -22.49
N ASP A 138 -1.29 -22.03 -22.06
CA ASP A 138 -2.46 -21.22 -22.36
C ASP A 138 -2.46 -19.85 -21.66
N ASP A 139 -1.82 -19.76 -20.50
CA ASP A 139 -1.74 -18.57 -19.64
C ASP A 139 -0.32 -17.98 -19.55
N PHE A 140 0.63 -18.50 -20.33
CA PHE A 140 2.05 -18.13 -20.33
C PHE A 140 2.78 -18.34 -19.00
N HIS A 141 2.16 -19.07 -18.05
CA HIS A 141 2.77 -19.47 -16.80
C HIS A 141 3.45 -20.84 -16.94
N GLU A 142 4.46 -21.10 -16.10
CA GLU A 142 5.22 -22.36 -16.14
C GLU A 142 4.33 -23.58 -15.88
N ASP A 143 3.41 -23.45 -14.92
CA ASP A 143 2.44 -24.49 -14.50
C ASP A 143 1.12 -24.44 -15.30
N GLY A 144 1.04 -23.58 -16.31
CA GLY A 144 -0.12 -23.44 -17.18
C GLY A 144 -0.44 -24.72 -17.95
N ARG A 145 -1.66 -24.80 -18.50
CA ARG A 145 -2.05 -25.95 -19.32
C ARG A 145 -1.22 -25.94 -20.60
N LEU A 146 -0.55 -27.05 -20.88
CA LEU A 146 0.24 -27.21 -22.10
C LEU A 146 -0.65 -27.11 -23.34
N VAL A 147 -0.32 -26.15 -24.20
CA VAL A 147 -0.96 -25.96 -25.51
C VAL A 147 -0.13 -26.61 -26.60
N GLU A 148 1.19 -26.39 -26.59
CA GLU A 148 2.09 -26.89 -27.61
C GLU A 148 3.46 -27.25 -27.01
N LYS A 149 4.10 -28.28 -27.57
CA LYS A 149 5.48 -28.65 -27.25
C LYS A 149 6.23 -28.99 -28.53
N THR A 150 7.38 -28.36 -28.73
CA THR A 150 8.19 -28.47 -29.96
C THR A 150 9.68 -28.57 -29.60
N THR A 151 10.49 -29.13 -30.49
CA THR A 151 11.94 -29.24 -30.30
C THR A 151 12.59 -27.86 -30.36
N TYR A 152 13.65 -27.65 -29.58
CA TYR A 152 14.34 -26.37 -29.45
C TYR A 152 15.85 -26.46 -29.68
N ASP A 153 16.37 -27.61 -30.13
CA ASP A 153 17.81 -27.85 -30.34
C ASP A 153 18.43 -26.89 -31.37
N HIS A 154 17.59 -26.37 -32.27
CA HIS A 154 17.99 -25.40 -33.29
C HIS A 154 18.15 -23.97 -32.73
N VAL A 155 17.79 -23.72 -31.47
CA VAL A 155 17.91 -22.41 -30.82
C VAL A 155 19.32 -22.27 -30.23
N THR A 156 20.10 -21.37 -30.82
CA THR A 156 21.46 -21.06 -30.35
C THR A 156 21.49 -19.75 -29.58
N ARG A 157 22.51 -19.57 -28.74
CA ARG A 157 22.74 -18.31 -28.00
C ARG A 157 22.78 -17.10 -28.94
N GLU A 158 23.45 -17.23 -30.08
CA GLU A 158 23.55 -16.17 -31.09
C GLU A 158 22.18 -15.75 -31.65
N LYS A 159 21.30 -16.71 -31.94
CA LYS A 159 19.94 -16.41 -32.42
C LYS A 159 19.14 -15.67 -31.35
N LEU A 160 19.26 -16.09 -30.09
CA LEU A 160 18.59 -15.44 -28.97
C LEU A 160 19.10 -14.01 -28.76
N ASP A 161 20.42 -13.80 -28.75
CA ASP A 161 21.04 -12.48 -28.56
C ASP A 161 20.64 -11.49 -29.67
N ARG A 162 20.49 -11.96 -30.93
CA ARG A 162 19.97 -11.11 -32.02
C ARG A 162 18.54 -10.65 -31.74
N ILE A 163 17.67 -11.52 -31.25
CA ILE A 163 16.29 -11.18 -30.89
C ILE A 163 16.27 -10.20 -29.71
N LEU A 164 17.09 -10.47 -28.68
CA LEU A 164 17.22 -9.60 -27.51
C LEU A 164 17.71 -8.20 -27.90
N ALA A 165 18.68 -8.09 -28.82
CA ALA A 165 19.15 -6.81 -29.32
C ALA A 165 18.04 -6.00 -30.03
N VAL A 166 17.16 -6.67 -30.80
CA VAL A 166 15.99 -6.02 -31.43
C VAL A 166 15.01 -5.51 -30.37
N ILE A 167 14.69 -6.34 -29.38
CA ILE A 167 13.80 -5.97 -28.27
C ILE A 167 14.40 -4.78 -27.48
N GLN A 168 15.69 -4.84 -27.18
CA GLN A 168 16.40 -3.78 -26.48
C GLN A 168 16.40 -2.48 -27.30
N GLY A 169 16.71 -2.54 -28.60
CA GLY A 169 16.67 -1.37 -29.49
C GLY A 169 15.29 -0.74 -29.58
N SER A 170 14.23 -1.55 -29.62
CA SER A 170 12.84 -1.05 -29.60
C SER A 170 12.51 -0.30 -28.32
N HIS A 171 12.86 -0.86 -27.16
CA HIS A 171 12.65 -0.20 -25.87
C HIS A 171 13.52 1.05 -25.69
N GLN A 172 14.78 1.03 -26.12
CA GLN A 172 15.64 2.21 -26.11
C GLN A 172 15.05 3.35 -26.96
N LYS A 173 14.55 3.03 -28.16
CA LYS A 173 13.86 4.02 -29.01
C LYS A 173 12.63 4.58 -28.30
N ALA A 174 11.81 3.74 -27.69
CA ALA A 174 10.63 4.17 -26.94
C ALA A 174 10.99 5.08 -25.76
N LEU A 175 12.06 4.77 -25.02
CA LEU A 175 12.55 5.59 -23.91
C LEU A 175 13.00 6.98 -24.38
N VAL A 176 13.75 7.06 -25.49
CA VAL A 176 14.20 8.35 -26.05
C VAL A 176 12.99 9.19 -26.50
N ILE A 177 12.06 8.58 -27.23
CA ILE A 177 10.86 9.27 -27.71
C ILE A 177 10.00 9.76 -26.52
N GLY A 178 9.76 8.90 -25.53
CA GLY A 178 9.03 9.27 -24.32
C GLY A 178 9.68 10.41 -23.54
N ALA A 179 11.01 10.40 -23.41
CA ALA A 179 11.75 11.47 -22.75
C ALA A 179 11.67 12.81 -23.50
N VAL A 180 11.65 12.79 -24.84
CA VAL A 180 11.43 13.99 -25.66
C VAL A 180 10.04 14.55 -25.42
N TYR A 181 9.00 13.71 -25.51
CA TYR A 181 7.62 14.13 -25.24
C TYR A 181 7.45 14.69 -23.83
N ALA A 182 8.06 14.06 -22.81
CA ALA A 182 7.99 14.53 -21.43
C ALA A 182 8.67 15.90 -21.22
N ARG A 183 9.74 16.19 -21.97
CA ARG A 183 10.39 17.51 -21.95
C ARG A 183 9.50 18.57 -22.60
N ASP A 184 8.91 18.25 -23.75
CA ASP A 184 8.08 19.19 -24.49
C ASP A 184 6.79 19.53 -23.73
N THR A 185 6.16 18.55 -23.07
CA THR A 185 4.99 18.80 -22.21
C THR A 185 5.34 19.62 -20.97
N ALA A 186 6.50 19.36 -20.35
CA ALA A 186 6.98 20.15 -19.22
C ALA A 186 7.29 21.60 -19.62
N ALA A 187 7.89 21.82 -20.79
CA ALA A 187 8.16 23.16 -21.33
C ALA A 187 6.85 23.91 -21.67
N ALA A 188 5.86 23.24 -22.27
CA ALA A 188 4.56 23.82 -22.56
C ALA A 188 3.77 24.20 -21.29
N ALA A 189 3.84 23.36 -20.24
CA ALA A 189 3.21 23.66 -18.95
C ALA A 189 3.84 24.87 -18.24
N GLN A 190 5.14 25.12 -18.43
CA GLN A 190 5.84 26.28 -17.89
C GLN A 190 5.60 27.57 -18.68
N ALA A 191 5.30 27.48 -19.98
CA ALA A 191 5.02 28.63 -20.84
C ALA A 191 3.56 29.13 -20.76
N GLY A 192 2.65 28.32 -20.21
CA GLY A 192 1.24 28.65 -20.02
C GLY A 192 0.85 29.11 -18.61
N ALA A 193 1.83 29.29 -17.72
CA ALA A 193 1.69 29.82 -16.36
C ALA A 193 2.29 31.22 -16.27
#